data_AF-A0AAW1XP61-F1
#
_entry.id   AF-A0AAW1XP61-F1
#
_cell.length_a   1.000
_cell.length_b   1.000
_cell.length_c   1.000
_cell.angle_alpha   90.00
_cell.angle_beta   90.00
_cell.angle_gamma   90.00
#
_symmetry.space_group_name_H-M   'P 1'
#
loop_
_entity.id
_entity.type
_entity.pdbx_description
1 polymer ?
#
loop_
_entity_poly.entity_id
_entity_poly.type
_entity_poly.pdbx_seq_one_letter_code
_entity_poly.pdbx_strand_id
1 'polypeptide(L)'
;MGECFYLLDWALVLKEKGSLLDLIDPRLGSKFNKEDMMITINVALLCCNVSAALRPAMSSVVSMLEGRAPVQELVLDPSASRACTSSTSVHDLYPINPNSNYWENRD
;
A
#
# COMPACT_ATOMS: atom_id res chain seq x y z
N MET A 1 25.92 -4.71 0.03
CA MET A 1 24.62 -4.46 -0.62
C MET A 1 23.56 -4.71 0.42
N GLY A 2 22.89 -3.66 0.89
CA GLY A 2 21.77 -3.83 1.81
C GLY A 2 20.53 -4.19 1.01
N GLU A 3 19.78 -5.20 1.46
CA GLU A 3 18.47 -5.51 0.88
C GLU A 3 17.50 -4.37 1.26
N CYS A 4 16.83 -3.78 0.26
CA CYS A 4 15.78 -2.80 0.51
C CYS A 4 14.54 -3.54 1.01
N PHE A 5 14.10 -3.23 2.22
CA PHE A 5 12.85 -3.76 2.77
C PHE A 5 11.68 -2.84 2.37
N TYR A 6 10.70 -3.37 1.63
CA TYR A 6 9.50 -2.65 1.25
C TYR A 6 8.32 -3.10 2.11
N LEU A 7 7.63 -2.14 2.74
CA LEU A 7 6.45 -2.40 3.57
C LEU A 7 5.33 -3.12 2.79
N LEU A 8 5.17 -2.80 1.51
CA LEU A 8 4.16 -3.41 0.66
C LEU A 8 4.42 -4.91 0.46
N ASP A 9 5.68 -5.31 0.23
CA ASP A 9 6.05 -6.72 0.07
C ASP A 9 5.76 -7.52 1.34
N TRP A 10 6.08 -6.95 2.51
CA TRP A 10 5.76 -7.57 3.79
C TRP A 10 4.25 -7.71 4.00
N ALA A 11 3.46 -6.67 3.67
CA ALA A 11 2.01 -6.70 3.78
C ALA A 11 1.37 -7.77 2.86
N LEU A 12 1.91 -7.96 1.64
CA LEU A 12 1.46 -9.01 0.72
C LEU A 12 1.75 -10.41 1.26
N VAL A 13 2.94 -10.64 1.83
CA VAL A 13 3.27 -11.91 2.49
C VAL A 13 2.34 -12.20 3.67
N LEU A 14 2.03 -11.18 4.48
CA LEU A 14 1.07 -11.33 5.59
C LEU A 14 -0.35 -11.61 5.08
N LYS A 15 -0.74 -11.02 3.95
CA LYS A 15 -2.03 -11.28 3.30
C LYS A 15 -2.15 -12.74 2.88
N GLU A 16 -1.14 -13.28 2.21
CA GLU A 16 -1.12 -14.68 1.77
C GLU A 16 -1.16 -15.66 2.95
N LYS A 17 -0.56 -15.28 4.08
CA LYS A 17 -0.57 -16.07 5.33
C LYS A 17 -1.83 -15.87 6.16
N GLY A 18 -2.76 -15.00 5.76
CA GLY A 18 -3.95 -14.65 6.56
C GLY A 18 -3.63 -13.96 7.89
N SER A 19 -2.44 -13.35 8.03
CA SER A 19 -1.92 -12.76 9.26
C SER A 19 -1.78 -11.23 9.14
N LEU A 20 -2.72 -10.57 8.45
CA LEU A 20 -2.66 -9.12 8.17
C LEU A 20 -2.60 -8.24 9.43
N LEU A 21 -3.14 -8.71 10.55
CA LEU A 21 -3.11 -7.96 11.82
C LEU A 21 -1.68 -7.77 12.37
N ASP A 22 -0.70 -8.58 11.92
CA ASP A 22 0.70 -8.42 12.30
C ASP A 22 1.34 -7.14 11.70
N LEU A 23 0.66 -6.50 10.74
CA LEU A 23 1.07 -5.23 10.15
C LEU A 23 0.76 -4.03 11.07
N ILE A 24 -0.10 -4.20 12.08
CA ILE A 24 -0.59 -3.11 12.92
C ILE A 24 0.53 -2.62 13.84
N ASP A 25 0.66 -1.29 13.97
CA ASP A 25 1.63 -0.67 14.89
C ASP A 25 1.43 -1.21 16.33
N PRO A 26 2.43 -1.88 16.92
CA PRO A 26 2.34 -2.41 18.28
C PRO A 26 2.01 -1.35 19.34
N ARG A 27 2.32 -0.06 19.07
CA ARG A 27 2.04 1.06 19.96
C ARG A 27 0.55 1.34 20.14
N LEU A 28 -0.30 0.87 19.23
CA LEU A 28 -1.76 0.92 19.38
C LEU A 28 -2.25 -0.04 20.48
N GLY A 29 -1.48 -1.07 20.82
CA GLY A 29 -1.86 -2.06 21.83
C GLY A 29 -3.19 -2.72 21.50
N SER A 30 -4.20 -2.58 22.39
CA SER A 30 -5.57 -3.05 22.16
C SER A 30 -6.55 -1.92 21.80
N LYS A 31 -6.06 -0.73 21.46
CA LYS A 31 -6.88 0.47 21.19
C LYS A 31 -7.30 0.57 19.72
N PHE A 32 -7.71 -0.55 19.14
CA PHE A 32 -8.23 -0.60 17.78
C PHE A 32 -9.30 -1.69 17.64
N ASN A 33 -10.22 -1.47 16.71
CA ASN A 33 -11.14 -2.50 16.26
C ASN A 33 -10.47 -3.35 15.17
N LYS A 34 -10.52 -4.68 15.31
CA LYS A 34 -9.82 -5.60 14.40
C LYS A 34 -10.42 -5.56 13.00
N GLU A 35 -11.73 -5.54 12.89
CA GLU A 35 -12.45 -5.47 11.62
C GLU A 35 -12.14 -4.17 10.87
N ASP A 36 -12.14 -3.03 11.55
CA ASP A 36 -11.79 -1.73 10.95
C ASP A 36 -10.34 -1.71 10.44
N MET A 37 -9.41 -2.33 11.18
CA MET A 37 -8.02 -2.44 10.74
C MET A 37 -7.86 -3.37 9.55
N MET A 38 -8.58 -4.50 9.52
CA MET A 38 -8.61 -5.39 8.36
C MET A 38 -9.14 -4.68 7.11
N ILE A 39 -10.21 -3.90 7.25
CA ILE A 39 -10.76 -3.07 6.17
C ILE A 39 -9.71 -2.07 5.71
N THR A 40 -9.11 -1.33 6.64
CA THR A 40 -8.13 -0.29 6.36
C THR A 40 -6.93 -0.83 5.59
N ILE A 41 -6.38 -1.97 6.03
CA ILE A 41 -5.23 -2.59 5.37
C ILE A 41 -5.60 -3.09 3.97
N ASN A 42 -6.77 -3.73 3.81
CA ASN A 42 -7.20 -4.18 2.48
C ASN A 42 -7.45 -3.02 1.51
N VAL A 43 -8.02 -1.91 1.98
CA VAL A 43 -8.18 -0.68 1.19
C VAL A 43 -6.81 -0.09 0.81
N ALA A 44 -5.84 -0.08 1.74
CA ALA A 44 -4.48 0.37 1.43
C ALA A 44 -3.82 -0.50 0.35
N LEU A 45 -3.98 -1.82 0.41
CA LEU A 45 -3.47 -2.75 -0.60
C LEU A 45 -4.12 -2.53 -1.99
N LEU A 46 -5.42 -2.21 -2.03
CA LEU A 46 -6.11 -1.80 -3.26
C LEU A 46 -5.52 -0.52 -3.86
N CYS A 47 -5.30 0.51 -3.03
CA CYS A 47 -4.70 1.78 -3.45
C CYS A 47 -3.26 1.62 -3.97
N CYS A 48 -2.51 0.68 -3.41
CA CYS A 48 -1.13 0.37 -3.78
C CYS A 48 -1.01 -0.65 -4.92
N ASN A 49 -2.11 -0.98 -5.62
CA ASN A 49 -2.04 -1.96 -6.70
C ASN A 49 -1.04 -1.54 -7.80
N VAL A 50 -0.25 -2.51 -8.28
CA VAL A 50 0.72 -2.32 -9.36
C VAL A 50 0.06 -1.82 -10.64
N SER A 51 -1.16 -2.29 -10.93
CA SER A 51 -1.97 -1.81 -12.03
C SER A 51 -2.75 -0.57 -11.61
N ALA A 52 -2.45 0.57 -12.24
CA ALA A 52 -3.17 1.82 -12.00
C ALA A 52 -4.67 1.71 -12.28
N ALA A 53 -5.08 0.87 -13.24
CA ALA A 53 -6.48 0.64 -13.58
C ALA A 53 -7.26 -0.12 -12.50
N LEU A 54 -6.56 -0.85 -11.63
CA LEU A 54 -7.18 -1.57 -10.50
C LEU A 54 -7.21 -0.75 -9.21
N ARG A 55 -6.58 0.42 -9.19
CA ARG A 55 -6.63 1.32 -8.03
C ARG A 55 -8.04 1.94 -7.94
N PRO A 56 -8.68 1.91 -6.76
CA PRO A 56 -10.00 2.48 -6.59
C PRO A 56 -9.98 4.01 -6.71
N ALA A 57 -11.08 4.58 -7.19
CA ALA A 57 -11.30 6.03 -7.10
C ALA A 57 -11.36 6.48 -5.64
N MET A 58 -10.87 7.68 -5.33
CA MET A 58 -10.85 8.17 -3.94
C MET A 58 -12.24 8.25 -3.29
N SER A 59 -13.29 8.54 -4.05
CA SER A 59 -14.67 8.49 -3.55
C SER A 59 -15.08 7.09 -3.08
N SER A 60 -14.61 6.05 -3.76
CA SER A 60 -14.80 4.65 -3.38
C SER A 60 -13.99 4.31 -2.13
N VAL A 61 -12.72 4.74 -2.07
CA VAL A 61 -11.85 4.58 -0.88
C VAL A 61 -12.52 5.14 0.36
N VAL A 62 -12.99 6.39 0.30
CA VAL A 62 -13.69 7.04 1.42
C VAL A 62 -14.98 6.28 1.77
N SER A 63 -15.76 5.84 0.77
CA SER A 63 -16.98 5.08 1.02
C SER A 63 -16.72 3.72 1.69
N MET A 64 -15.63 3.04 1.35
CA MET A 64 -15.21 1.79 2.00
C MET A 64 -14.78 2.04 3.45
N LEU A 65 -13.98 3.07 3.70
CA LEU A 65 -13.49 3.40 5.04
C LEU A 65 -14.61 3.89 5.98
N GLU A 66 -15.64 4.53 5.43
CA GLU A 66 -16.84 4.92 6.19
C GLU A 66 -17.87 3.78 6.33
N GLY A 67 -17.56 2.57 5.84
CA GLY A 67 -18.46 1.42 5.92
C GLY A 67 -19.71 1.51 5.03
N ARG A 68 -19.74 2.45 4.07
CA ARG A 68 -20.86 2.62 3.12
C ARG A 68 -20.76 1.69 1.91
N ALA A 69 -19.60 1.11 1.65
CA ALA A 69 -19.36 0.19 0.54
C ALA A 69 -18.49 -1.00 0.99
N PRO A 70 -18.70 -2.21 0.44
CA PRO A 70 -17.86 -3.36 0.75
C PRO A 70 -16.47 -3.22 0.11
N VAL A 71 -15.46 -3.80 0.77
CA VAL A 71 -14.10 -3.88 0.22
C VAL A 71 -14.03 -5.03 -0.78
N GLN A 72 -13.59 -4.74 -2.01
CA GLN A 72 -13.37 -5.78 -3.02
C GLN A 72 -12.06 -6.50 -2.72
N GLU A 73 -12.11 -7.79 -2.43
CA GLU A 73 -10.93 -8.56 -2.09
C GLU A 73 -10.03 -8.71 -3.33
N LEU A 74 -8.80 -8.19 -3.26
CA LEU A 74 -7.80 -8.45 -4.29
C LEU A 74 -7.45 -9.94 -4.28
N VAL A 75 -7.92 -10.67 -5.29
CA VAL A 75 -7.35 -11.96 -5.67
C VAL A 75 -5.99 -11.64 -6.30
N LEU A 76 -4.92 -11.91 -5.57
CA LEU A 76 -3.57 -11.83 -6.11
C LEU A 76 -3.43 -13.00 -7.10
N ASP A 77 -3.47 -12.71 -8.39
CA ASP A 77 -3.04 -13.68 -9.39
C ASP A 77 -1.50 -13.69 -9.39
N PRO A 78 -0.85 -14.78 -8.94
CA PRO A 78 0.60 -14.87 -8.89
C PRO A 78 1.26 -14.74 -10.28
N SER A 79 0.51 -14.87 -11.37
CA SER A 79 1.01 -14.74 -12.73
C SER A 79 1.19 -13.29 -13.22
N ALA A 80 0.58 -12.30 -12.56
CA ALA A 80 0.72 -10.88 -12.91
C ALA A 80 2.06 -10.26 -12.45
N SER A 81 2.82 -10.97 -11.62
CA SER A 81 4.10 -10.50 -11.02
C SER A 81 5.29 -10.45 -11.98
N ARG A 82 5.16 -10.90 -13.25
CA ARG A 82 6.31 -11.02 -14.18
C ARG A 82 6.25 -10.17 -15.44
N ALA A 83 5.34 -9.21 -15.55
CA ALA A 83 5.27 -8.34 -16.72
C ALA A 83 5.43 -6.86 -16.33
N CYS A 84 6.68 -6.46 -16.07
CA CYS A 84 7.21 -5.11 -16.29
C CYS A 84 8.75 -5.21 -16.45
N THR A 85 9.24 -5.96 -17.44
CA THR A 85 10.63 -5.79 -17.91
C THR A 85 10.65 -4.69 -18.96
N SER A 86 10.49 -3.44 -18.52
CA SER A 86 10.98 -2.29 -19.25
C SER A 86 11.77 -1.47 -18.25
N SER A 87 13.09 -1.62 -18.28
CA SER A 87 14.02 -0.84 -17.49
C SER A 87 13.73 0.64 -17.64
N THR A 88 13.24 1.26 -16.58
CA THR A 88 13.58 2.64 -16.25
C THR A 88 14.01 2.62 -14.79
N SER A 89 15.26 3.03 -14.56
CA SER A 89 15.87 3.10 -13.25
C SER A 89 14.94 3.87 -12.29
N VAL A 90 14.80 3.40 -11.05
CA VAL A 90 14.02 4.08 -10.01
C VAL A 90 14.45 5.54 -9.80
N HIS A 91 15.67 5.90 -10.21
CA HIS A 91 16.18 7.26 -10.18
C HIS A 91 15.53 8.22 -11.19
N ASP A 92 14.89 7.71 -12.25
CA ASP A 92 14.31 8.56 -13.32
C ASP A 92 12.85 8.94 -13.04
N LEU A 93 12.14 8.20 -12.17
CA LEU A 93 10.71 8.43 -11.89
C LEU A 93 10.47 9.49 -10.81
N TYR A 94 11.47 9.79 -9.98
CA TYR A 94 11.40 10.85 -8.99
C TYR A 94 12.82 11.38 -8.74
N PRO A 95 13.25 12.47 -9.42
CA PRO A 95 14.51 13.11 -9.08
C PRO A 95 14.36 13.73 -7.70
N ILE A 96 14.69 12.97 -6.65
CA ILE A 96 15.03 13.56 -5.36
C ILE A 96 16.33 14.29 -5.60
N ASN A 97 16.24 15.57 -5.95
CA ASN A 97 17.37 16.45 -5.87
C ASN A 97 17.68 16.64 -4.38
N PRO A 98 18.77 16.05 -3.85
CA PRO A 98 19.08 16.11 -2.42
C PRO A 98 19.41 17.54 -1.98
N ASN A 99 19.68 18.44 -2.93
CA ASN A 99 19.91 19.86 -2.70
C ASN A 99 18.66 20.72 -2.91
N SER A 100 17.47 20.12 -2.97
CA SER A 100 16.23 20.87 -3.09
C SER A 100 15.78 21.40 -1.73
N ASN A 101 15.91 22.71 -1.56
CA ASN A 101 15.35 23.53 -0.49
C ASN A 101 13.81 23.71 -0.60
N TYR A 102 13.11 22.74 -1.22
CA TYR A 102 11.66 22.74 -1.38
C TYR A 102 10.91 22.71 -0.04
N TRP A 103 11.47 22.02 0.96
CA TRP A 103 10.90 21.94 2.30
C TRP A 103 11.27 23.14 3.20
N GLU A 104 12.24 23.97 2.82
CA GLU A 104 12.70 25.14 3.60
C GLU A 104 11.93 26.42 3.29
N ASN A 105 11.30 26.53 2.11
CA ASN A 105 10.64 27.76 1.65
C ASN A 105 9.11 27.70 1.78
N ARG A 106 8.60 26.91 2.74
CA ARG A 106 7.17 26.67 2.90
C ARG A 106 6.60 27.53 4.03
N ASP A 107 6.76 28.84 3.89
CA ASP A 107 6.11 29.90 4.69
C ASP A 107 5.06 30.64 3.83
#